data_AF-A0A7C3LA18-F1
#
_entry.id   AF-A0A7C3LA18-F1
#
_cell.length_a   1.000
_cell.length_b   1.000
_cell.length_c   1.000
_cell.angle_alpha   90.00
_cell.angle_beta   90.00
_cell.angle_gamma   90.00
#
_symmetry.space_group_name_H-M   'P 1'
#
loop_
_entity.id
_entity.type
_entity.pdbx_description
1 polymer ?
#
loop_
_entity_poly.entity_id
_entity_poly.type
_entity_poly.pdbx_seq_one_letter_code
_entity_poly.pdbx_strand_id
1 'polypeptide(L)'
;MIDKMHSLLIPLAAALLLGGCAATPLAPREPEKPAFVPPPPPPKEDNGSIYQPGFSTALFEDVRARYVGDILTIILNEETRASKSASTSTSKDNSVDVENPTLFGLPLTLKSLTDGRLANLEQRLSAQKSFEG
;
A
#
# COMPACT_ATOMS: atom_id res chain seq x y z
N MET A 1 48.02 -49.84 -14.35
CA MET A 1 46.69 -49.89 -15.04
C MET A 1 45.86 -48.64 -14.74
N ILE A 2 46.04 -48.04 -13.56
CA ILE A 2 45.34 -46.81 -13.11
C ILE A 2 45.79 -45.54 -13.84
N ASP A 3 47.06 -45.44 -14.29
CA ASP A 3 47.57 -44.25 -14.99
C ASP A 3 46.99 -44.08 -16.41
N LYS A 4 46.74 -45.20 -17.09
CA LYS A 4 46.06 -45.21 -18.41
C LYS A 4 44.60 -44.78 -18.31
N MET A 5 43.94 -45.02 -17.16
CA MET A 5 42.56 -44.61 -16.90
C MET A 5 42.44 -43.09 -16.74
N HIS A 6 43.36 -42.47 -16.00
CA HIS A 6 43.38 -41.01 -15.81
C HIS A 6 43.71 -40.24 -17.09
N SER A 7 44.61 -40.77 -17.92
CA SER A 7 44.96 -40.14 -19.21
C SER A 7 43.77 -40.05 -20.19
N LEU A 8 42.77 -40.93 -20.05
CA LEU A 8 41.57 -40.94 -20.91
C LEU A 8 40.38 -40.18 -20.29
N LEU A 9 40.33 -40.09 -18.95
CA LEU A 9 39.27 -39.37 -18.22
C LEU A 9 39.43 -37.85 -18.27
N ILE A 10 40.66 -37.33 -18.24
CA ILE A 10 40.93 -35.87 -18.28
C ILE A 10 40.41 -35.21 -19.58
N PRO A 11 40.68 -35.72 -20.80
CA PRO A 11 40.17 -35.09 -22.02
C PRO A 11 38.64 -35.20 -22.14
N LEU A 12 38.04 -36.27 -21.61
CA LEU A 12 36.59 -36.46 -21.62
C LEU A 12 35.86 -35.45 -20.70
N ALA A 13 36.41 -35.20 -19.51
CA ALA A 13 35.89 -34.20 -18.59
C ALA A 13 36.03 -32.77 -19.15
N ALA A 14 37.15 -32.48 -19.83
CA ALA A 14 37.35 -31.20 -20.50
C ALA A 14 36.31 -30.98 -21.62
N ALA A 15 36.04 -31.99 -22.45
CA ALA A 15 35.03 -31.89 -23.52
C ALA A 15 33.61 -31.62 -22.98
N LEU A 16 33.27 -32.19 -21.82
CA LEU A 16 31.98 -31.96 -21.16
C LEU A 16 31.83 -30.52 -20.66
N LEU A 17 32.91 -29.92 -20.14
CA LEU A 17 32.91 -28.55 -19.63
C LEU A 17 32.74 -27.50 -20.73
N LEU A 18 33.17 -27.78 -21.97
CA LEU A 18 33.03 -26.84 -23.10
C LEU A 18 31.59 -26.75 -23.64
N GLY A 19 30.72 -27.72 -23.35
CA GLY A 19 29.32 -27.73 -23.84
C GLY A 19 28.38 -26.75 -23.15
N GLY A 20 28.78 -26.14 -22.03
CA GLY A 20 27.91 -25.27 -21.22
C GLY A 20 27.69 -23.84 -21.77
N CYS A 21 28.58 -23.35 -22.64
CA CYS A 21 28.52 -21.95 -23.12
C CYS A 21 27.47 -21.68 -24.22
N ALA A 22 26.86 -22.72 -24.81
CA ALA A 22 25.90 -22.55 -25.90
C ALA A 22 24.42 -22.51 -25.42
N ALA A 23 24.17 -22.66 -24.12
CA ALA A 23 22.83 -22.58 -23.56
C ALA A 23 22.41 -21.10 -23.43
N THR A 24 22.04 -20.47 -24.55
CA THR A 24 21.35 -19.19 -24.50
C THR A 24 19.92 -19.43 -23.97
N PRO A 25 19.49 -18.74 -22.90
CA PRO A 25 18.10 -18.80 -22.50
C PRO A 25 17.26 -18.23 -23.64
N LEU A 26 16.23 -18.97 -24.06
CA LEU A 26 15.21 -18.44 -24.96
C LEU A 26 14.61 -17.20 -24.30
N ALA A 27 14.94 -16.01 -24.83
CA ALA A 27 14.28 -14.79 -24.42
C ALA A 27 12.77 -15.01 -24.60
N PRO A 28 11.93 -14.62 -23.62
CA PRO A 28 10.49 -14.68 -23.78
C PRO A 28 10.12 -14.01 -25.09
N ARG A 29 9.41 -14.75 -25.96
CA ARG A 29 8.94 -14.22 -27.23
C ARG A 29 7.95 -13.11 -26.87
N GLU A 30 8.39 -11.86 -26.95
CA GLU A 30 7.47 -10.73 -26.79
C GLU A 30 6.34 -10.93 -27.81
N PRO A 31 5.07 -10.73 -27.42
CA PRO A 31 3.99 -10.74 -28.39
C PRO A 31 4.36 -9.76 -29.50
N GLU A 32 4.36 -10.22 -30.75
CA GLU A 32 4.59 -9.37 -31.91
C GLU A 32 3.66 -8.16 -31.77
N LYS A 33 4.25 -7.00 -31.48
CA LYS A 33 3.49 -5.76 -31.37
C LYS A 33 2.88 -5.56 -32.76
N PRO A 34 1.57 -5.31 -32.89
CA PRO A 34 0.98 -5.03 -34.18
C PRO A 34 1.74 -3.86 -34.80
N ALA A 35 2.42 -4.12 -35.92
CA ALA A 35 3.12 -3.09 -36.65
C ALA A 35 2.07 -2.11 -37.17
N PHE A 36 2.00 -0.92 -36.56
CA PHE A 36 1.15 0.14 -37.08
C PHE A 36 1.71 0.58 -38.43
N VAL A 37 0.95 0.35 -39.49
CA VAL A 37 1.26 0.86 -40.83
C VAL A 37 0.54 2.20 -40.98
N PRO A 38 1.25 3.33 -41.07
CA PRO A 38 0.60 4.62 -41.26
C PRO A 38 -0.12 4.64 -42.63
N PRO A 39 -1.29 5.29 -42.72
CA PRO A 39 -1.98 5.46 -44.00
C PRO A 39 -1.10 6.27 -44.97
N PRO A 40 -1.19 6.01 -46.29
CA PRO A 40 -0.47 6.80 -47.27
C PRO A 40 -0.89 8.28 -47.16
N PRO A 41 0.05 9.23 -47.36
CA PRO A 41 -0.28 10.65 -47.33
C PRO A 41 -1.30 10.97 -48.44
N PRO A 42 -2.12 12.01 -48.26
CA PRO A 42 -3.01 12.48 -49.33
C PRO A 42 -2.20 12.85 -50.57
N PRO A 43 -2.79 12.77 -51.78
CA PRO A 43 -2.14 13.24 -53.00
C PRO A 43 -1.89 14.76 -52.92
N LYS A 44 -0.74 15.21 -53.44
CA LYS A 44 -0.44 16.63 -53.58
C LYS A 44 -1.24 17.21 -54.74
N GLU A 45 -1.78 18.42 -54.59
CA GLU A 45 -2.46 19.11 -55.68
C GLU A 45 -1.44 19.85 -56.53
N ASP A 46 -1.46 19.68 -57.86
CA ASP A 46 -0.60 20.44 -58.77
C ASP A 46 -1.13 21.87 -58.96
N ASN A 47 -0.94 22.71 -57.93
CA ASN A 47 -1.40 24.10 -57.89
C ASN A 47 -0.28 25.12 -58.20
N GLY A 48 0.91 24.67 -58.56
CA GLY A 48 2.07 25.52 -58.89
C GLY A 48 2.63 26.31 -57.70
N SER A 49 2.14 26.07 -56.49
CA SER A 49 2.60 26.72 -55.26
C SER A 49 3.35 25.73 -54.37
N ILE A 50 4.35 26.23 -53.64
CA ILE A 50 5.11 25.43 -52.66
C ILE A 50 4.24 25.11 -51.43
N TYR A 51 3.25 25.94 -51.13
CA TYR A 51 2.35 25.76 -49.99
C TYR A 51 1.17 24.86 -50.36
N GLN A 52 0.97 23.78 -49.61
CA GLN A 52 -0.11 22.83 -49.84
C GLN A 52 -0.99 22.73 -48.58
N PRO A 53 -2.29 23.04 -48.64
CA PRO A 53 -3.18 22.88 -47.49
C PRO A 53 -3.24 21.40 -47.05
N GLY A 54 -3.12 21.13 -45.75
CA GLY A 54 -3.08 19.78 -45.20
C GLY A 54 -1.70 19.11 -45.16
N PHE A 55 -0.69 19.67 -45.83
CA PHE A 55 0.71 19.27 -45.67
C PHE A 55 1.38 20.22 -44.68
N SER A 56 1.18 19.98 -43.37
CA SER A 56 1.78 20.81 -42.33
C SER A 56 3.28 20.53 -42.22
N THR A 57 4.12 21.51 -42.60
CA THR A 57 5.56 21.48 -42.31
C THR A 57 5.82 22.18 -40.99
N ALA A 58 5.84 21.43 -39.90
CA ALA A 58 6.07 21.95 -38.57
C ALA A 58 7.58 22.20 -38.34
N LEU A 59 8.10 23.33 -38.84
CA LEU A 59 9.55 23.63 -38.81
C LEU A 59 10.10 23.94 -37.40
N PHE A 60 9.23 24.33 -36.46
CA PHE A 60 9.60 24.74 -35.10
C PHE A 60 8.67 24.15 -34.03
N GLU A 61 7.90 23.12 -34.36
CA GLU A 61 7.04 22.46 -33.38
C GLU A 61 7.83 21.36 -32.67
N ASP A 62 7.62 21.22 -31.36
CA ASP A 62 8.09 20.06 -30.62
C ASP A 62 7.29 18.82 -31.07
N VAL A 63 7.99 17.78 -31.52
CA VAL A 63 7.34 16.54 -31.97
C VAL A 63 6.83 15.79 -30.74
N ARG A 64 5.55 15.97 -30.44
CA ARG A 64 4.82 15.18 -29.44
C ARG A 64 3.95 14.13 -30.13
N ALA A 65 3.82 12.99 -29.48
CA ALA A 65 2.87 11.95 -29.88
C ALA A 65 1.44 12.52 -29.90
N ARG A 66 0.79 12.48 -31.07
CA ARG A 66 -0.53 13.06 -31.34
C ARG A 66 -1.38 12.24 -32.31
N TYR A 67 -0.79 11.27 -33.00
CA TYR A 67 -1.46 10.43 -33.99
C TYR A 67 -1.88 9.09 -33.38
N VAL A 68 -2.91 8.49 -33.98
CA VAL A 68 -3.33 7.13 -33.63
C VAL A 68 -2.18 6.18 -33.96
N GLY A 69 -1.75 5.39 -32.98
CA GLY A 69 -0.61 4.47 -33.10
C GLY A 69 0.66 4.93 -32.38
N ASP A 70 0.71 6.18 -31.90
CA ASP A 70 1.83 6.66 -31.10
C ASP A 70 1.86 5.99 -29.72
N ILE A 71 3.04 5.55 -29.27
CA ILE A 71 3.22 4.88 -27.98
C ILE A 71 3.56 5.93 -26.92
N LEU A 72 2.70 6.03 -25.90
CA LEU A 72 2.91 6.90 -24.74
C LEU A 72 3.33 6.06 -23.52
N THR A 73 4.52 6.35 -22.98
CA THR A 73 4.97 5.76 -21.72
C THR A 73 4.66 6.71 -20.57
N ILE A 74 3.68 6.37 -19.74
CA ILE A 74 3.28 7.17 -18.58
C ILE A 74 3.87 6.54 -17.33
N ILE A 75 4.68 7.29 -16.57
CA ILE A 75 5.19 6.87 -15.28
C ILE A 75 4.27 7.46 -14.20
N LEU A 76 3.47 6.61 -13.56
CA LEU A 76 2.62 7.02 -12.44
C LEU A 76 3.39 6.79 -11.14
N ASN A 77 3.61 7.87 -10.38
CA ASN A 77 4.16 7.83 -9.04
C ASN A 77 3.15 8.46 -8.09
N GLU A 78 2.36 7.64 -7.42
CA GLU A 78 1.33 8.06 -6.47
C GLU A 78 1.71 7.64 -5.05
N GLU A 79 1.59 8.57 -4.09
CA GLU A 79 1.82 8.31 -2.67
C GLU A 79 0.50 8.47 -1.89
N THR A 80 -0.11 7.35 -1.49
CA THR A 80 -1.34 7.36 -0.69
C THR A 80 -1.02 7.55 0.80
N ARG A 81 -1.08 8.79 1.29
CA ARG A 81 -1.01 9.07 2.74
C ARG A 81 -2.41 9.17 3.34
N ALA A 82 -2.87 8.08 3.93
CA ALA A 82 -4.08 8.06 4.76
C ALA A 82 -3.71 8.05 6.25
N SER A 83 -3.93 9.17 6.95
CA SER A 83 -3.86 9.22 8.41
C SER A 83 -5.28 9.16 8.98
N LYS A 84 -5.57 8.15 9.81
CA LYS A 84 -6.84 8.03 10.53
C LYS A 84 -6.58 8.20 12.02
N SER A 85 -6.64 9.44 12.49
CA SER A 85 -6.61 9.77 13.92
C SER A 85 -8.05 9.70 14.46
N ALA A 86 -8.38 8.60 15.14
CA ALA A 86 -9.61 8.50 15.92
C ALA A 86 -9.20 8.41 17.39
N SER A 87 -9.24 9.53 18.11
CA SER A 87 -9.02 9.56 19.55
C SER A 87 -10.38 9.59 20.24
N THR A 88 -10.76 8.51 20.93
CA THR A 88 -12.02 8.47 21.69
C THR A 88 -11.72 8.33 23.17
N SER A 89 -11.81 9.43 23.91
CA SER A 89 -11.75 9.42 25.37
C SER A 89 -13.16 9.35 25.95
N THR A 90 -13.42 8.34 26.78
CA THR A 90 -14.68 8.24 27.54
C THR A 90 -14.39 7.98 29.02
N SER A 91 -14.85 8.89 29.87
CA SER A 91 -14.76 8.78 31.32
C SER A 91 -16.16 8.55 31.91
N LYS A 92 -16.27 7.62 32.85
CA LYS A 92 -17.50 7.40 33.61
C LYS A 92 -17.21 7.34 35.10
N ASP A 93 -17.73 8.33 35.81
CA ASP A 93 -17.70 8.44 37.26
C ASP A 93 -19.10 8.16 37.81
N ASN A 94 -19.21 7.24 38.77
CA ASN A 94 -20.47 6.95 39.44
C ASN A 94 -20.27 6.95 40.96
N SER A 95 -21.02 7.82 41.64
CA SER A 95 -21.06 7.93 43.10
C SER A 95 -22.47 7.63 43.60
N VAL A 96 -22.58 6.72 44.57
CA VAL A 96 -23.83 6.46 45.28
C VAL A 96 -23.58 6.71 46.76
N ASP A 97 -24.28 7.71 47.29
CA ASP A 97 -24.23 8.11 48.70
C ASP A 97 -25.56 7.73 49.36
N VAL A 98 -25.47 6.91 50.42
CA VAL A 98 -26.62 6.56 51.28
C VAL A 98 -26.44 7.32 52.59
N GLU A 99 -27.30 8.33 52.80
CA GLU A 99 -27.29 9.17 53.99
C GLU A 99 -27.90 8.44 55.20
N ASN A 100 -27.45 8.80 56.41
CA ASN A 100 -27.96 8.22 57.63
C ASN A 100 -29.44 8.60 57.83
N PRO A 101 -30.37 7.65 57.96
CA PRO A 101 -31.78 7.98 58.14
C PRO A 101 -31.98 8.74 59.46
N THR A 102 -32.78 9.81 59.40
CA THR A 102 -33.21 10.56 60.60
C THR A 102 -34.58 10.05 61.04
N LEU A 103 -34.74 9.80 62.35
CA LEU A 103 -36.01 9.38 62.94
C LEU A 103 -36.41 10.43 63.97
N PHE A 104 -37.60 11.01 63.82
CA PHE A 104 -38.09 12.13 64.66
C PHE A 104 -37.13 13.34 64.73
N GLY A 105 -36.37 13.59 63.66
CA GLY A 105 -35.43 14.72 63.58
C GLY A 105 -34.09 14.51 64.29
N LEU A 106 -33.83 13.31 64.83
CA LEU A 106 -32.53 12.94 65.38
C LEU A 106 -31.86 11.89 64.49
N PRO A 107 -30.51 11.94 64.33
CA PRO A 107 -29.79 10.93 63.56
C PRO A 107 -29.86 9.57 64.26
N LEU A 108 -30.19 8.53 63.50
CA LEU A 108 -30.21 7.16 64.03
C LEU A 108 -28.79 6.66 64.24
N THR A 109 -28.41 6.45 65.49
CA THR A 109 -27.11 5.91 65.88
C THR A 109 -27.33 4.59 66.62
N LEU A 110 -26.97 3.48 65.97
CA LEU A 110 -27.16 2.15 66.54
C LEU A 110 -25.93 1.77 67.38
N LYS A 111 -26.14 1.24 68.58
CA LYS A 111 -25.06 0.69 69.41
C LYS A 111 -24.70 -0.70 68.91
N SER A 112 -23.50 -0.86 68.34
CA SER A 112 -23.05 -2.15 67.84
C SER A 112 -22.82 -3.13 68.98
N LEU A 113 -23.48 -4.29 68.91
CA LEU A 113 -23.37 -5.35 69.92
C LEU A 113 -22.01 -6.06 69.89
N THR A 114 -21.22 -5.88 68.83
CA THR A 114 -19.89 -6.52 68.69
C THR A 114 -18.77 -5.72 69.34
N ASP A 115 -18.85 -4.38 69.36
CA ASP A 115 -17.74 -3.52 69.81
C ASP A 115 -18.16 -2.41 70.80
N GLY A 116 -19.43 -2.33 71.17
CA GLY A 116 -19.96 -1.29 72.06
C GLY A 116 -19.90 0.15 71.51
N ARG A 117 -19.36 0.31 70.29
CA ARG A 117 -19.26 1.57 69.56
C ARG A 117 -20.61 1.97 68.95
N LEU A 118 -20.83 3.27 68.90
CA LEU A 118 -21.96 3.90 68.22
C LEU A 118 -21.65 3.94 66.71
N ALA A 119 -22.50 3.33 65.88
CA ALA A 119 -22.35 3.26 64.43
C ALA A 119 -23.50 4.01 63.73
N ASN A 120 -23.13 4.80 62.72
CA ASN A 120 -24.01 5.41 61.72
C ASN A 120 -24.14 4.49 60.49
N LEU A 121 -25.27 4.57 59.77
CA LEU A 121 -25.57 3.73 58.60
C LEU A 121 -25.12 4.37 57.27
N GLU A 122 -24.21 5.35 57.32
CA GLU A 122 -23.73 6.02 56.10
C GLU A 122 -22.87 5.06 55.27
N GLN A 123 -23.21 4.92 53.99
CA GLN A 123 -22.43 4.13 53.04
C GLN A 123 -22.13 4.96 51.81
N ARG A 124 -20.85 5.04 51.46
CA ARG A 124 -20.37 5.74 50.25
C ARG A 124 -19.72 4.71 49.33
N LEU A 125 -20.16 4.65 48.08
CA LEU A 125 -19.56 3.78 47.06
C LEU A 125 -19.19 4.61 45.82
N SER A 126 -17.90 4.59 45.47
CA SER A 126 -17.37 5.27 44.29
C SER A 126 -16.76 4.27 43.31
N ALA A 127 -17.14 4.39 42.03
CA ALA A 127 -16.58 3.61 40.93
C ALA A 127 -16.06 4.55 39.84
N GLN A 128 -14.82 4.35 39.41
CA GLN A 128 -14.16 5.12 38.37
C GLN A 128 -13.64 4.16 37.29
N LYS A 129 -14.00 4.40 36.02
CA LYS A 129 -13.47 3.65 34.87
C LYS A 129 -13.08 4.61 33.75
N SER A 130 -11.83 4.49 33.30
CA SER A 130 -11.28 5.21 32.14
C SER A 130 -11.02 4.24 30.99
N PHE A 131 -11.36 4.64 29.76
CA PHE A 131 -10.99 3.93 28.54
C PHE A 131 -10.39 4.90 27.53
N GLU A 132 -9.24 4.52 26.99
CA GLU A 132 -8.45 5.27 26.00
C GLU A 132 -8.17 4.36 24.79
N GLY A 133 -8.47 4.86 23.58
CA GLY A 133 -8.34 4.14 22.31
C GLY A 133 -8.22 5.05 21.11
#